data_AF-W9G5Q4-F1
#
_entry.id   AF-W9G5Q4-F1
#
_cell.length_a   1.000
_cell.length_b   1.000
_cell.length_c   1.000
_cell.angle_alpha   90.00
_cell.angle_beta   90.00
_cell.angle_gamma   90.00
#
_symmetry.space_group_name_H-M   'P 1'
#
loop_
_entity.id
_entity.type
_entity.pdbx_description
1 polymer ?
#
loop_
_entity_poly.entity_id
_entity_poly.type
_entity_poly.pdbx_seq_one_letter_code
_entity_poly.pdbx_strand_id
1 'polypeptide(L)'
;MATTRRPVPGSPGDPVAAALRATTSALSGVDPSRPSEALPLMRAAQEHLTRAIDEAMAAVLLSEGGTIRTAGQLAGLSENAVGPRLARTTQLAAYGSESGRVTAAGVERARYDLEEGRHRDASALGEAPRPLRFRARRPT
;
A
#
# COMPACT_ATOMS: atom_id res chain seq x y z
N MET A 1 -7.56 15.18 24.08
CA MET A 1 -8.17 13.94 23.56
C MET A 1 -8.27 14.08 22.05
N ALA A 2 -7.36 13.45 21.29
CA ALA A 2 -7.36 13.53 19.83
C ALA A 2 -8.26 12.41 19.30
N THR A 3 -9.42 12.78 18.76
CA THR A 3 -10.34 11.86 18.09
C THR A 3 -9.69 11.42 16.77
N THR A 4 -9.03 10.26 16.77
CA THR A 4 -8.55 9.64 15.52
C THR A 4 -9.76 9.21 14.71
N ARG A 5 -10.16 10.06 13.77
CA ARG A 5 -11.29 9.86 12.89
C ARG A 5 -10.99 8.65 11.99
N ARG A 6 -11.88 7.65 11.99
CA ARG A 6 -11.85 6.54 11.01
C ARG A 6 -11.63 7.14 9.61
N PRO A 7 -10.57 6.78 8.87
CA PRO A 7 -10.38 7.32 7.53
C PRO A 7 -11.55 6.85 6.67
N VAL A 8 -12.37 7.81 6.22
CA VAL A 8 -13.49 7.53 5.34
C VAL A 8 -12.92 7.25 3.94
N PRO A 9 -13.28 6.12 3.30
CA PRO A 9 -12.88 5.84 1.92
C PRO A 9 -13.21 7.04 1.01
N GLY A 10 -12.25 7.51 0.23
CA GLY A 10 -12.39 8.67 -0.65
C GLY A 10 -12.04 10.03 -0.05
N SER A 11 -11.57 10.10 1.20
CA SER A 11 -11.10 11.37 1.80
C SER A 11 -9.79 11.88 1.18
N PRO A 12 -9.46 13.18 1.28
CA PRO A 12 -8.21 13.74 0.72
C PRO A 12 -6.93 13.03 1.22
N GLY A 13 -6.96 12.50 2.44
CA GLY A 13 -5.90 11.70 3.07
C GLY A 13 -6.08 10.18 2.95
N ASP A 14 -7.03 9.69 2.16
CA ASP A 14 -7.17 8.26 1.87
C ASP A 14 -5.95 7.77 1.08
N PRO A 15 -5.16 6.80 1.61
CA PRO A 15 -3.97 6.30 0.94
C PRO A 15 -4.28 5.64 -0.41
N VAL A 16 -5.47 5.04 -0.58
CA VAL A 16 -5.90 4.47 -1.87
C VAL A 16 -6.07 5.59 -2.90
N ALA A 17 -6.84 6.63 -2.55
CA ALA A 17 -7.07 7.77 -3.42
C ALA A 17 -5.77 8.51 -3.76
N ALA A 18 -4.86 8.67 -2.80
CA ALA A 18 -3.55 9.27 -3.02
C ALA A 18 -2.69 8.47 -4.02
N ALA A 19 -2.65 7.15 -3.87
CA ALA A 19 -1.92 6.28 -4.80
C ALA A 19 -2.53 6.31 -6.21
N LEU A 20 -3.85 6.29 -6.33
CA LEU A 20 -4.54 6.41 -7.63
C LEU A 20 -4.24 7.75 -8.33
N ARG A 21 -4.25 8.87 -7.60
CA ARG A 21 -3.88 10.19 -8.17
C ARG A 21 -2.45 10.17 -8.71
N ALA A 22 -1.52 9.56 -8.00
CA ALA A 22 -0.13 9.42 -8.45
C ALA A 22 -0.03 8.56 -9.72
N THR A 23 -0.80 7.47 -9.80
CA THR A 23 -0.91 6.65 -11.02
C THR A 23 -1.41 7.47 -12.20
N THR A 24 -2.52 8.18 -12.05
CA THR A 24 -3.08 9.02 -13.12
C THR A 24 -2.11 10.10 -13.56
N SER A 25 -1.44 10.77 -12.61
CA SER A 25 -0.43 11.80 -12.92
C SER A 25 0.78 11.23 -13.67
N ALA A 26 1.22 10.01 -13.39
CA ALA A 26 2.29 9.37 -14.12
C ALA A 26 1.85 8.99 -15.55
N LEU A 27 0.62 8.48 -15.70
CA LEU A 27 0.05 8.12 -17.00
C LEU A 27 -0.27 9.32 -17.89
N SER A 28 -0.59 10.49 -17.33
CA SER A 28 -0.91 11.69 -18.13
C SER A 28 0.26 12.21 -18.96
N GLY A 29 1.50 11.85 -18.61
CA GLY A 29 2.69 12.22 -19.39
C GLY A 29 3.10 11.19 -20.44
N VAL A 30 2.39 10.05 -20.55
CA VAL A 30 2.76 8.96 -21.45
C VAL A 30 2.40 9.31 -22.89
N ASP A 31 3.41 9.42 -23.74
CA ASP A 31 3.25 9.49 -25.20
C ASP A 31 3.55 8.11 -25.83
N PRO A 32 2.54 7.41 -26.37
CA PRO A 32 2.75 6.08 -26.96
C PRO A 32 3.59 6.12 -28.25
N SER A 33 3.77 7.30 -28.88
CA SER A 33 4.66 7.46 -30.03
C SER A 33 6.14 7.54 -29.67
N ARG A 34 6.46 7.66 -28.36
CA ARG A 34 7.83 7.74 -27.83
C ARG A 34 8.11 6.67 -26.77
N PRO A 35 8.27 5.39 -27.15
CA PRO A 35 8.34 4.28 -26.21
C PRO A 35 9.47 4.38 -25.17
N SER A 36 10.64 4.91 -25.55
CA SER A 36 11.77 5.10 -24.64
C SER A 36 11.49 6.11 -23.53
N GLU A 37 10.74 7.18 -23.83
CA GLU A 37 10.31 8.19 -22.86
C GLU A 37 9.09 7.70 -22.05
N ALA A 38 8.22 6.90 -22.68
CA ALA A 38 7.02 6.33 -22.05
C ALA A 38 7.33 5.27 -20.98
N LEU A 39 8.34 4.40 -21.21
CA LEU A 39 8.64 3.28 -20.33
C LEU A 39 8.89 3.67 -18.86
N PRO A 40 9.70 4.69 -18.53
CA PRO A 40 9.87 5.15 -17.15
C PRO A 40 8.58 5.63 -16.48
N LEU A 41 7.72 6.34 -17.23
CA LEU A 41 6.44 6.84 -16.72
C LEU A 41 5.44 5.71 -16.47
N MET A 42 5.34 4.76 -17.39
CA MET A 42 4.54 3.54 -17.20
C MET A 42 5.03 2.72 -16.00
N ARG A 43 6.35 2.64 -15.81
CA ARG A 43 6.93 1.97 -14.63
C ARG A 43 6.56 2.68 -13.33
N ALA A 44 6.63 4.02 -13.29
CA ALA A 44 6.18 4.79 -12.12
C ALA A 44 4.69 4.58 -11.86
N ALA A 45 3.85 4.62 -12.90
CA ALA A 45 2.42 4.34 -12.79
C ALA A 45 2.15 2.93 -12.23
N GLN A 46 2.88 1.91 -12.70
CA GLN A 46 2.77 0.54 -12.20
C GLN A 46 3.11 0.44 -10.70
N GLU A 47 4.16 1.15 -10.25
CA GLU A 47 4.55 1.20 -8.83
C GLU A 47 3.44 1.84 -7.97
N HIS A 48 2.86 2.96 -8.43
CA HIS A 48 1.74 3.61 -7.74
C HIS A 48 0.46 2.77 -7.73
N LEU A 49 0.14 2.10 -8.84
CA LEU A 49 -1.01 1.21 -8.93
C LEU A 49 -0.85 -0.01 -8.02
N THR A 50 0.36 -0.56 -7.94
CA THR A 50 0.68 -1.65 -7.01
C THR A 50 0.45 -1.21 -5.56
N ARG A 51 0.85 0.02 -5.21
CA ARG A 51 0.57 0.59 -3.89
C ARG A 51 -0.92 0.81 -3.66
N ALA A 52 -1.67 1.28 -4.66
CA ALA A 52 -3.12 1.43 -4.55
C ALA A 52 -3.81 0.09 -4.25
N ILE A 53 -3.37 -1.00 -4.91
CA ILE A 53 -3.85 -2.36 -4.63
C ILE A 53 -3.51 -2.78 -3.19
N ASP A 54 -2.28 -2.51 -2.73
CA ASP A 54 -1.87 -2.83 -1.35
C ASP A 54 -2.76 -2.12 -0.32
N GLU A 55 -2.96 -0.82 -0.47
CA GLU A 55 -3.79 -0.01 0.43
C GLU A 55 -5.27 -0.42 0.36
N ALA A 56 -5.79 -0.77 -0.82
CA ALA A 56 -7.15 -1.26 -0.98
C ALA A 56 -7.36 -2.61 -0.28
N MET A 57 -6.39 -3.53 -0.36
CA MET A 57 -6.44 -4.76 0.43
C MET A 57 -6.51 -4.44 1.93
N ALA A 58 -5.68 -3.53 2.44
CA ALA A 58 -5.76 -3.13 3.85
C ALA A 58 -7.14 -2.56 4.23
N ALA A 59 -7.74 -1.75 3.36
CA ALA A 59 -9.08 -1.21 3.55
C ALA A 59 -10.15 -2.31 3.64
N VAL A 60 -10.10 -3.33 2.77
CA VAL A 60 -11.01 -4.50 2.84
C VAL A 60 -10.91 -5.19 4.21
N LEU A 61 -9.70 -5.36 4.73
CA LEU A 61 -9.49 -6.03 6.01
C LEU A 61 -9.99 -5.18 7.19
N LEU A 62 -9.71 -3.88 7.21
CA LEU A 62 -9.98 -3.04 8.38
C LEU A 62 -11.35 -2.37 8.37
N SER A 63 -11.85 -2.01 7.19
CA SER A 63 -13.10 -1.25 7.05
C SER A 63 -14.30 -2.12 6.70
N GLU A 64 -14.09 -3.19 5.93
CA GLU A 64 -15.16 -4.08 5.44
C GLU A 64 -15.21 -5.42 6.17
N GLY A 65 -14.26 -5.69 7.08
CA GLY A 65 -14.22 -6.93 7.85
C GLY A 65 -13.78 -8.17 7.05
N GLY A 66 -13.20 -7.99 5.86
CA GLY A 66 -12.75 -9.11 5.01
C GLY A 66 -11.57 -9.90 5.59
N THR A 67 -11.24 -11.04 4.99
CA THR A 67 -10.10 -11.87 5.42
C THR A 67 -8.88 -11.69 4.50
N ILE A 68 -7.69 -12.11 4.95
CA ILE A 68 -6.47 -12.16 4.11
C ILE A 68 -6.73 -12.96 2.83
N ARG A 69 -7.45 -14.08 2.96
CA ARG A 69 -7.84 -14.93 1.82
C ARG A 69 -8.74 -14.19 0.84
N THR A 70 -9.81 -13.55 1.32
CA THR A 70 -10.76 -12.82 0.48
C THR A 70 -10.07 -11.65 -0.24
N ALA A 71 -9.25 -10.89 0.46
CA ALA A 71 -8.48 -9.79 -0.15
C ALA A 71 -7.49 -10.30 -1.21
N GLY A 72 -6.82 -11.42 -0.96
CA GLY A 72 -5.97 -12.08 -1.95
C GLY A 72 -6.75 -12.48 -3.21
N GLN A 73 -7.91 -13.12 -3.04
CA GLN A 73 -8.78 -13.51 -4.15
C GLN A 73 -9.24 -12.31 -4.99
N LEU A 74 -9.70 -11.23 -4.34
CA LEU A 74 -10.10 -9.99 -5.03
C LEU A 74 -8.95 -9.34 -5.80
N ALA A 75 -7.73 -9.42 -5.26
CA ALA A 75 -6.53 -8.86 -5.89
C ALA A 75 -5.87 -9.80 -6.91
N GLY A 76 -6.41 -11.01 -7.14
CA GLY A 76 -5.79 -12.01 -8.01
C GLY A 76 -4.46 -12.55 -7.49
N LEU A 77 -4.27 -12.58 -6.16
CA LEU A 77 -3.04 -13.00 -5.49
C LEU A 77 -3.25 -14.30 -4.71
N SER A 78 -2.18 -15.08 -4.60
CA SER A 78 -2.13 -16.16 -3.63
C SER A 78 -2.06 -15.61 -2.20
N GLU A 79 -2.60 -16.36 -1.24
CA GLU A 79 -2.68 -15.94 0.16
C GLU A 79 -1.30 -15.58 0.76
N ASN A 80 -0.25 -16.33 0.41
CA ASN A 80 1.11 -16.09 0.86
C ASN A 80 1.74 -14.80 0.31
N ALA A 81 1.21 -14.23 -0.78
CA ALA A 81 1.67 -12.96 -1.33
C ALA A 81 1.07 -11.75 -0.61
N VAL A 82 -0.05 -11.91 0.10
CA VAL A 82 -0.80 -10.81 0.72
C VAL A 82 -0.05 -10.25 1.93
N GLY A 83 0.41 -11.10 2.84
CA GLY A 83 1.07 -10.67 4.10
C GLY A 83 2.23 -9.68 3.91
N PRO A 84 3.22 -9.96 3.03
CA PRO A 84 4.31 -9.02 2.74
C PRO A 84 3.85 -7.72 2.07
N ARG A 85 2.74 -7.75 1.33
CA ARG A 85 2.18 -6.54 0.69
C ARG A 85 1.46 -5.66 1.70
N LEU A 86 0.68 -6.25 2.59
CA LEU A 86 0.04 -5.54 3.71
C LEU A 86 1.06 -4.83 4.60
N ALA A 87 2.26 -5.39 4.77
CA ALA A 87 3.34 -4.76 5.55
C ALA A 87 3.88 -3.46 4.94
N ARG A 88 3.51 -3.13 3.69
CA ARG A 88 3.89 -1.87 3.01
C ARG A 88 2.80 -0.80 3.08
N THR A 89 1.65 -1.14 3.64
CA THR A 89 0.47 -0.27 3.67
C THR A 89 0.51 0.68 4.84
N THR A 90 -0.17 1.82 4.68
CA THR A 90 -0.19 2.87 5.69
C THR A 90 -0.87 2.38 6.97
N GLN A 91 -1.92 1.56 6.87
CA GLN A 91 -2.72 1.12 8.04
C GLN A 91 -2.21 -0.17 8.70
N LEU A 92 -1.46 -1.03 7.98
CA LEU A 92 -1.05 -2.34 8.53
C LEU A 92 0.46 -2.51 8.71
N ALA A 93 1.31 -1.61 8.20
CA ALA A 93 2.76 -1.74 8.40
C ALA A 93 3.16 -1.83 9.88
N ALA A 94 2.46 -1.11 10.77
CA ALA A 94 2.76 -1.09 12.21
C ALA A 94 2.46 -2.41 12.94
N TYR A 95 1.78 -3.33 12.25
CA TYR A 95 1.37 -4.64 12.77
C TYR A 95 2.06 -5.78 12.02
N GLY A 96 3.12 -5.49 11.26
CA GLY A 96 3.98 -6.49 10.64
C GLY A 96 4.77 -7.30 11.67
N SER A 97 5.02 -8.57 11.37
CA SER A 97 5.96 -9.41 12.10
C SER A 97 7.41 -9.07 11.76
N GLU A 98 8.35 -9.58 12.55
CA GLU A 98 9.80 -9.47 12.30
C GLU A 98 10.21 -10.04 10.92
N SER A 99 9.45 -11.00 10.40
CA SER A 99 9.63 -11.55 9.05
C SER A 99 9.10 -10.66 7.91
N GLY A 100 8.72 -9.42 8.21
CA GLY A 100 8.33 -8.41 7.22
C GLY A 100 6.98 -8.68 6.55
N ARG A 101 6.03 -9.27 7.29
CA ARG A 101 4.69 -9.59 6.79
C ARG A 101 3.62 -9.36 7.84
N VAL A 102 2.43 -9.00 7.41
CA VAL A 102 1.26 -8.93 8.30
C VAL A 102 0.60 -10.30 8.32
N THR A 103 0.35 -10.82 9.52
CA THR A 103 -0.34 -12.08 9.77
C THR A 103 -1.78 -11.82 10.20
N ALA A 104 -2.62 -12.87 10.29
CA ALA A 104 -3.97 -12.75 10.83
C ALA A 104 -3.97 -12.13 12.23
N ALA A 105 -3.04 -12.52 13.11
CA ALA A 105 -2.90 -11.92 14.44
C ALA A 105 -2.55 -10.41 14.39
N GLY A 106 -1.74 -9.99 13.41
CA GLY A 106 -1.46 -8.57 13.18
C GLY A 106 -2.70 -7.79 12.74
N VAL A 107 -3.51 -8.38 11.86
CA VAL A 107 -4.80 -7.80 11.42
C VAL A 107 -5.77 -7.67 12.58
N GLU A 108 -5.95 -8.73 13.38
CA GLU A 108 -6.85 -8.69 14.54
C GLU A 108 -6.43 -7.63 15.56
N ARG A 109 -5.11 -7.51 15.82
CA ARG A 109 -4.61 -6.43 16.67
C ARG A 109 -4.88 -5.04 16.08
N ALA A 110 -4.69 -4.88 14.77
CA ALA A 110 -4.95 -3.62 14.10
C ALA A 110 -6.43 -3.21 14.16
N ARG A 111 -7.35 -4.17 14.03
CA ARG A 111 -8.79 -3.98 14.21
C ARG A 111 -9.13 -3.56 15.62
N TYR A 112 -8.62 -4.32 16.60
CA TYR A 112 -8.81 -4.01 18.01
C TYR A 112 -8.32 -2.60 18.36
N ASP A 113 -7.10 -2.23 17.95
CA ASP A 113 -6.57 -0.88 18.20
C ASP A 113 -7.36 0.21 17.45
N LEU A 114 -7.98 -0.12 16.30
CA LEU A 114 -8.87 0.80 15.57
C LEU A 114 -10.21 1.02 16.29
N GLU A 115 -10.80 -0.04 16.84
CA GLU A 115 -12.00 0.04 17.68
C GLU A 115 -11.74 0.85 18.97
N GLU A 116 -10.57 0.66 19.58
CA GLU A 116 -10.13 1.38 20.78
C GLU A 116 -9.62 2.81 20.52
N GLY A 117 -9.56 3.25 19.25
CA GLY A 117 -9.03 4.57 18.87
C GLY A 117 -7.52 4.74 19.11
N ARG A 118 -6.78 3.65 19.29
CA ARG A 118 -5.33 3.58 19.53
C ARG A 118 -4.53 3.11 18.31
N HIS A 119 -5.17 3.09 17.13
CA HIS A 119 -4.56 2.59 15.90
C HIS A 119 -3.28 3.35 15.54
N ARG A 120 -2.23 2.59 15.23
CA ARG A 120 -0.94 3.10 14.76
C ARG A 120 -0.86 2.97 13.26
N ASP A 121 -0.57 4.08 12.58
CA ASP A 121 -0.26 4.06 11.17
C ASP A 121 1.25 3.97 10.91
N ALA A 122 1.63 3.75 9.66
CA ALA A 122 3.02 3.65 9.22
C ALA A 122 3.81 4.95 9.44
N SER A 123 3.14 6.10 9.57
CA SER A 123 3.83 7.37 9.86
C SER A 123 4.54 7.34 11.22
N ALA A 124 4.05 6.51 12.14
CA ALA A 124 4.66 6.31 13.45
C ALA A 124 5.92 5.41 13.44
N LEU A 125 6.20 4.69 12.34
CA LEU A 125 7.28 3.68 12.30
C LEU A 125 8.64 4.17 11.82
N GLY A 126 8.78 5.44 11.43
CA GLY A 126 9.97 5.91 10.72
C GLY A 126 10.10 5.31 9.32
N GLU A 127 11.00 5.84 8.50
CA GLU A 127 11.07 5.47 7.08
C GLU A 127 11.69 4.07 6.89
N ALA A 128 10.93 3.13 6.34
CA ALA A 128 11.41 1.79 6.02
C ALA A 128 12.49 1.84 4.92
N PRO A 129 13.52 0.95 4.97
CA PRO A 129 14.60 0.96 3.99
C PRO A 129 14.07 0.67 2.57
N ARG A 130 14.38 1.58 1.63
CA ARG A 130 13.95 1.43 0.23
C ARG A 130 14.65 0.23 -0.42
N PRO A 131 13.92 -0.57 -1.24
CA PRO A 131 14.53 -1.67 -1.98
C PRO A 131 15.68 -1.19 -2.87
N LEU A 132 16.70 -2.04 -3.01
CA LEU A 132 17.84 -1.76 -3.88
C LEU A 132 17.36 -1.57 -5.32
N ARG A 133 17.73 -0.44 -5.92
CA ARG A 133 17.46 -0.15 -7.32
C ARG A 133 18.72 -0.41 -8.15
N PHE A 134 18.53 -1.00 -9.32
CA PHE A 134 19.60 -1.14 -10.30
C PHE A 134 20.15 0.25 -10.66
N ARG A 135 21.46 0.44 -10.48
CA ARG A 135 22.20 1.61 -10.98
C ARG A 135 22.95 1.18 -12.24
N ALA A 136 22.63 1.79 -13.37
CA ALA A 136 23.43 1.64 -14.58
C ALA A 136 24.88 2.09 -14.32
N ARG A 137 25.85 1.39 -14.89
CA ARG A 137 27.25 1.80 -14.83
C ARG A 137 27.42 3.09 -15.64
N ARG A 138 28.20 4.06 -15.13
CA ARG A 138 28.55 5.26 -15.88
C ARG A 138 29.31 4.83 -17.15
N PRO A 139 28.97 5.37 -18.34
CA PRO A 139 29.84 5.21 -19.51
C PRO A 139 31.16 5.95 -19.23
N THR A 140 32.28 5.27 -19.48
CA THR A 140 33.61 5.86 -19.61
C THR A 140 33.77 6.52 -20.97
#